data_AF-A0A2A2J9B7-F1
#
_entry.id   AF-A0A2A2J9B7-F1
#
_cell.length_a   1.000
_cell.length_b   1.000
_cell.length_c   1.000
_cell.angle_alpha   90.00
_cell.angle_beta   90.00
_cell.angle_gamma   90.00
#
_symmetry.space_group_name_H-M   'P 1'
#
loop_
_entity.id
_entity.type
_entity.pdbx_description
1 polymer ?
#
loop_
_entity_poly.entity_id
_entity_poly.type
_entity_poly.pdbx_seq_one_letter_code
_entity_poly.pdbx_strand_id
1 'polypeptide(L)'
;MLDSFPNELIVMSAQYLTFEEAETLAWTNKRMMNIMRRNLPQALEPKIDIKKLKFPILEREETLFYLVIHWPYGVKSGPIPFCIRKDDQRRQMAGVDAQTYAAFVQYARYCAVPSNDQIEWEEYAVKTSRLARRYADVPPLPLHLLFSRAIVHHFYFVFCDSDWFWTVINGLEQTRGSFKDKHLVCSDREVLTFEDLDQIKISPFMQKVDKFEWALNYDDIPMVDDLFTLSQFRHTNWMLYGISYGLTAVPFATSEKLTVDTGNSSLTRIIKNFMRAPVHKRKWTLKGLDNDHKCSYEPWSFEEVEKVIRKSGVHYECVETTHRPVTRSSGSSSGIALSKTFRIFSPELTWNIKLSRPHSRTLDDIEECPGFNLAIF
;
A
#
# COMPACT_ATOMS: atom_id res chain seq x y z
N MET A 1 16.13 -14.86 -26.68
CA MET A 1 15.41 -13.72 -27.30
C MET A 1 16.25 -12.44 -27.26
N LEU A 2 16.80 -12.02 -26.10
CA LEU A 2 17.66 -10.83 -26.02
C LEU A 2 19.05 -11.00 -26.68
N ASP A 3 19.56 -12.23 -26.79
CA ASP A 3 20.87 -12.50 -27.38
C ASP A 3 21.00 -12.22 -28.88
N SER A 4 19.88 -12.06 -29.60
CA SER A 4 19.87 -11.65 -31.01
C SER A 4 19.74 -10.15 -31.20
N PHE A 5 19.47 -9.38 -30.15
CA PHE A 5 19.37 -7.92 -30.26
C PHE A 5 20.74 -7.26 -30.36
N PRO A 6 20.87 -6.13 -31.07
CA PRO A 6 22.07 -5.29 -31.04
C PRO A 6 22.39 -4.81 -29.61
N ASN A 7 23.66 -4.53 -29.35
CA ASN A 7 24.11 -4.09 -28.01
C ASN A 7 23.42 -2.79 -27.59
N GLU A 8 23.14 -1.91 -28.56
CA GLU A 8 22.53 -0.60 -28.38
C GLU A 8 21.11 -0.75 -27.82
N LEU A 9 20.31 -1.67 -28.37
CA LEU A 9 18.96 -1.95 -27.87
C LEU A 9 19.01 -2.54 -26.46
N ILE A 10 19.97 -3.43 -26.19
CA ILE A 10 20.16 -4.02 -24.84
C ILE A 10 20.51 -2.92 -23.83
N VAL A 11 21.40 -2.00 -24.19
CA VAL A 11 21.79 -0.86 -23.32
C VAL A 11 20.60 0.06 -23.09
N MET A 12 19.82 0.38 -24.12
CA MET A 12 18.61 1.18 -23.98
C MET A 12 17.58 0.50 -23.08
N SER A 13 17.33 -0.80 -23.25
CA SER A 13 16.43 -1.56 -22.38
C SER A 13 16.91 -1.60 -20.94
N ALA A 14 18.23 -1.73 -20.72
CA ALA A 14 18.81 -1.73 -19.38
C ALA A 14 18.64 -0.40 -18.62
N GLN A 15 18.26 0.69 -19.30
CA GLN A 15 17.95 1.95 -18.63
C GLN A 15 16.65 1.88 -17.80
N TYR A 16 15.74 0.98 -18.16
CA TYR A 16 14.45 0.79 -17.51
C TYR A 16 14.46 -0.31 -16.44
N LEU A 17 15.57 -1.02 -16.29
CA LEU A 17 15.71 -2.08 -15.29
C LEU A 17 16.11 -1.48 -13.94
N THR A 18 15.53 -2.03 -12.87
CA THR A 18 16.11 -1.87 -11.53
C THR A 18 17.53 -2.44 -11.52
N PHE A 19 18.31 -2.02 -10.53
CA PHE A 19 19.67 -2.50 -10.39
C PHE A 19 19.78 -3.99 -10.10
N GLU A 20 18.77 -4.58 -9.46
CA GLU A 20 18.68 -6.03 -9.23
C GLU A 20 18.39 -6.81 -10.52
N GLU A 21 17.49 -6.28 -11.36
CA GLU A 21 17.17 -6.87 -12.66
C GLU A 21 18.35 -6.75 -13.63
N ALA A 22 19.04 -5.60 -13.63
CA ALA A 22 20.23 -5.38 -14.45
C ALA A 22 21.39 -6.31 -14.04
N GLU A 23 21.55 -6.56 -12.74
CA GLU A 23 22.52 -7.54 -12.24
C GLU A 23 22.14 -8.96 -12.67
N THR A 24 20.87 -9.33 -12.51
CA THR A 24 20.36 -10.63 -12.95
C THR A 24 20.60 -10.84 -14.44
N LEU A 25 20.33 -9.82 -15.27
CA LEU A 25 20.63 -9.82 -16.70
C LEU A 25 22.12 -9.99 -16.96
N ALA A 26 22.99 -9.29 -16.23
CA ALA A 26 24.44 -9.39 -16.38
C ALA A 26 24.93 -10.84 -16.21
N TRP A 27 24.36 -11.58 -15.26
CA TRP A 27 24.74 -12.96 -14.96
C TRP A 27 24.16 -14.02 -15.92
N THR A 28 23.33 -13.65 -16.89
CA THR A 28 22.77 -14.61 -17.85
C THR A 28 23.82 -15.16 -18.82
N ASN A 29 24.73 -14.32 -19.33
CA ASN A 29 25.85 -14.75 -20.18
C ASN A 29 26.97 -13.71 -20.26
N LYS A 30 28.11 -14.11 -20.84
CA LYS A 30 29.32 -13.27 -20.96
C LYS A 30 29.07 -11.96 -21.72
N ARG A 31 28.19 -11.97 -22.73
CA ARG A 31 27.86 -10.77 -23.51
C ARG A 31 27.12 -9.76 -22.63
N MET A 32 26.07 -10.18 -21.93
CA MET A 32 25.31 -9.31 -21.03
C MET A 32 26.17 -8.77 -19.89
N MET A 33 27.02 -9.61 -19.29
CA MET A 33 27.99 -9.19 -18.28
C MET A 33 28.88 -8.04 -18.79
N ASN A 34 29.43 -8.18 -20.00
CA ASN A 34 30.29 -7.15 -20.59
C ASN A 34 29.53 -5.85 -20.92
N ILE A 35 28.29 -5.95 -21.40
CA ILE A 35 27.45 -4.79 -21.68
C ILE A 35 27.13 -4.05 -20.36
N MET A 36 26.67 -4.77 -19.34
CA MET A 36 26.32 -4.16 -18.05
C MET A 36 27.55 -3.57 -17.36
N ARG A 37 28.69 -4.28 -17.35
CA ARG A 37 29.94 -3.75 -16.75
C ARG A 37 30.41 -2.45 -17.40
N ARG A 38 30.20 -2.28 -18.71
CA ARG A 38 30.62 -1.06 -19.44
C ARG A 38 29.63 0.09 -19.29
N ASN A 39 28.33 -0.19 -19.28
CA ASN A 39 27.28 0.83 -19.39
C ASN A 39 26.55 1.12 -18.08
N LEU A 40 26.56 0.16 -17.15
CA LEU A 40 25.90 0.26 -15.86
C LEU A 40 26.71 -0.46 -14.77
N PRO A 41 27.98 -0.08 -14.54
CA PRO A 41 28.86 -0.75 -13.59
C PRO A 41 28.31 -0.74 -12.16
N GLN A 42 27.53 0.29 -11.78
CA GLN A 42 26.89 0.35 -10.46
C GLN A 42 25.94 -0.84 -10.25
N ALA A 43 25.35 -1.41 -11.31
CA ALA A 43 24.50 -2.60 -11.19
C ALA A 43 25.24 -3.82 -10.59
N LEU A 44 26.57 -3.82 -10.62
CA LEU A 44 27.42 -4.91 -10.15
C LEU A 44 28.08 -4.63 -8.79
N GLU A 45 27.82 -3.46 -8.20
CA GLU A 45 28.32 -3.12 -6.87
C GLU A 45 27.61 -3.93 -5.78
N PRO A 46 28.19 -4.12 -4.58
CA PRO A 46 27.53 -4.89 -3.54
C PRO A 46 26.17 -4.31 -3.14
N LYS A 47 25.19 -5.19 -2.94
CA LYS A 47 23.82 -4.83 -2.56
C LYS A 47 23.75 -4.36 -1.11
N ILE A 48 22.79 -3.49 -0.83
CA ILE A 48 22.40 -3.11 0.52
C ILE A 48 21.04 -3.76 0.80
N ASP A 49 21.01 -4.77 1.65
CA ASP A 49 19.78 -5.43 2.03
C ASP A 49 19.13 -4.68 3.22
N ILE A 50 17.90 -4.21 3.04
CA ILE A 50 17.11 -3.50 4.05
C ILE A 50 15.84 -4.30 4.32
N LYS A 51 15.75 -4.88 5.52
CA LYS A 51 14.56 -5.65 5.93
C LYS A 51 13.32 -4.76 6.00
N LYS A 52 13.43 -3.59 6.64
CA LYS A 52 12.31 -2.66 6.74
C LYS A 52 12.79 -1.22 6.76
N LEU A 53 12.12 -0.39 5.97
CA LEU A 53 12.28 1.06 5.96
C LEU A 53 10.94 1.71 6.24
N LYS A 54 10.88 2.57 7.26
CA LYS A 54 9.71 3.35 7.59
C LYS A 54 10.06 4.84 7.56
N PHE A 55 9.37 5.59 6.73
CA PHE A 55 9.46 7.04 6.75
C PHE A 55 8.74 7.60 7.98
N PRO A 56 9.31 8.62 8.65
CA PRO A 56 8.61 9.39 9.65
C PRO A 56 7.43 10.13 9.02
N ILE A 57 6.46 10.50 9.86
CA ILE A 57 5.47 11.51 9.50
C ILE A 57 6.22 12.84 9.57
N LEU A 58 6.30 13.54 8.44
CA LEU A 58 7.02 14.80 8.32
C LEU A 58 6.05 15.96 8.17
N GLU A 59 6.44 17.10 8.71
CA GLU A 59 5.72 18.35 8.51
C GLU A 59 6.13 18.98 7.17
N ARG A 60 5.32 19.92 6.67
CA ARG A 60 5.46 20.50 5.32
C ARG A 60 6.87 21.07 5.09
N GLU A 61 7.41 20.84 3.89
CA GLU A 61 8.66 21.40 3.37
C GLU A 61 9.96 20.96 4.07
N GLU A 62 9.92 19.98 4.98
CA GLU A 62 11.12 19.46 5.63
C GLU A 62 11.97 18.60 4.67
N THR A 63 13.04 19.19 4.13
CA THR A 63 14.01 18.48 3.28
C THR A 63 15.05 17.68 4.06
N LEU A 64 15.09 17.83 5.39
CA LEU A 64 15.94 17.09 6.31
C LEU A 64 15.05 16.29 7.25
N PHE A 65 15.31 14.99 7.40
CA PHE A 65 14.52 14.11 8.26
C PHE A 65 15.34 12.92 8.74
N TYR A 66 14.86 12.25 9.77
CA TYR A 66 15.55 11.08 10.33
C TYR A 66 14.85 9.79 9.93
N LEU A 67 15.60 8.86 9.33
CA LEU A 67 15.11 7.50 9.04
C LEU A 67 15.75 6.50 10.00
N VAL A 68 14.96 5.52 10.42
CA VAL A 68 15.46 4.33 11.11
C VAL A 68 15.41 3.16 10.13
N ILE A 69 16.58 2.57 9.87
CA ILE A 69 16.73 1.40 9.01
C ILE A 69 16.73 0.16 9.88
N HIS A 70 15.88 -0.81 9.53
CA HIS A 70 15.95 -2.14 10.09
C HIS A 70 16.70 -3.04 9.12
N TRP A 71 17.86 -3.50 9.57
CA TRP A 71 18.73 -4.41 8.83
C TRP A 71 18.22 -5.85 8.93
N PRO A 72 18.74 -6.75 8.07
CA PRO A 72 18.64 -8.19 8.30
C PRO A 72 19.07 -8.55 9.73
N TYR A 73 18.49 -9.63 10.28
CA TYR A 73 18.79 -10.12 11.65
C TYR A 73 18.33 -9.21 12.80
N GLY A 74 17.58 -8.14 12.53
CA GLY A 74 16.90 -7.34 13.56
C GLY A 74 17.71 -6.19 14.16
N VAL A 75 18.90 -5.91 13.60
CA VAL A 75 19.71 -4.75 13.97
C VAL A 75 19.03 -3.47 13.49
N LYS A 76 19.00 -2.44 14.34
CA LYS A 76 18.48 -1.11 13.99
C LYS A 76 19.63 -0.13 13.85
N SER A 77 19.51 0.82 12.93
CA SER A 77 20.57 1.81 12.70
C SER A 77 20.67 2.93 13.74
N GLY A 78 19.68 3.06 14.62
CA GLY A 78 19.38 4.36 15.24
C GLY A 78 18.82 5.35 14.20
N PRO A 79 18.49 6.59 14.61
CA PRO A 79 18.08 7.64 13.69
C PRO A 79 19.26 8.05 12.80
N ILE A 80 19.06 8.03 11.49
CA ILE A 80 20.04 8.48 10.51
C ILE A 80 19.51 9.78 9.89
N PRO A 81 20.29 10.88 9.89
CA PRO A 81 19.89 12.09 9.18
C PRO A 81 19.93 11.85 7.67
N PHE A 82 18.81 12.11 7.00
CA PHE A 82 18.65 12.05 5.55
C PHE A 82 18.23 13.42 5.01
N CYS A 83 18.56 13.69 3.75
CA CYS A 83 18.10 14.88 3.07
C CYS A 83 17.66 14.64 1.63
N ILE A 84 16.72 15.48 1.15
CA ILE A 84 16.36 15.58 -0.27
C ILE A 84 16.97 16.88 -0.80
N ARG A 85 18.05 16.75 -1.58
CA ARG A 85 18.73 17.90 -2.21
C ARG A 85 18.03 18.33 -3.50
N LYS A 86 17.87 19.65 -3.66
CA LYS A 86 17.55 20.30 -4.94
C LYS A 86 18.74 20.19 -5.92
N ASP A 87 18.48 20.32 -7.22
CA ASP A 87 19.47 20.01 -8.26
C ASP A 87 20.75 20.86 -8.22
N ASP A 88 20.63 22.12 -7.87
CA ASP A 88 21.74 23.05 -7.64
C ASP A 88 22.63 22.59 -6.47
N GLN A 89 22.03 22.17 -5.37
CA GLN A 89 22.74 21.66 -4.20
C GLN A 89 23.39 20.29 -4.45
N ARG A 90 22.78 19.42 -5.27
CA ARG A 90 23.35 18.11 -5.63
C ARG A 90 24.75 18.24 -6.23
N ARG A 91 24.97 19.23 -7.09
CA ARG A 91 26.29 19.47 -7.71
C ARG A 91 27.31 20.00 -6.70
N GLN A 92 26.90 20.94 -5.86
CA GLN A 92 27.78 21.57 -4.86
C GLN A 92 28.23 20.56 -3.79
N MET A 93 27.36 19.63 -3.41
CA MET A 93 27.59 18.69 -2.32
C MET A 93 28.04 17.30 -2.78
N ALA A 94 28.21 17.08 -4.09
CA ALA A 94 28.50 15.76 -4.66
C ALA A 94 29.70 15.06 -4.01
N GLY A 95 30.77 15.80 -3.69
CA GLY A 95 31.96 15.25 -3.02
C GLY A 95 31.68 14.77 -1.59
N VAL A 96 30.94 15.58 -0.82
CA VAL A 96 30.55 15.25 0.57
C VAL A 96 29.57 14.07 0.56
N ASP A 97 28.59 14.09 -0.35
CA ASP A 97 27.58 13.05 -0.51
C ASP A 97 28.23 11.71 -0.87
N ALA A 98 29.20 11.70 -1.78
CA ALA A 98 29.94 10.48 -2.14
C ALA A 98 30.73 9.90 -0.96
N GLN A 99 31.40 10.74 -0.17
CA GLN A 99 32.14 10.30 1.02
C GLN A 99 31.20 9.74 2.09
N THR A 100 30.11 10.45 2.36
CA THR A 100 29.08 10.06 3.33
C THR A 100 28.44 8.72 2.92
N TYR A 101 28.08 8.58 1.65
CA TYR A 101 27.49 7.36 1.11
C TYR A 101 28.48 6.18 1.15
N ALA A 102 29.75 6.39 0.81
CA ALA A 102 30.76 5.34 0.91
C ALA A 102 30.91 4.81 2.35
N ALA A 103 30.90 5.71 3.35
CA ALA A 103 30.90 5.33 4.77
C ALA A 103 29.62 4.56 5.14
N PHE A 104 28.47 4.98 4.63
CA PHE A 104 27.19 4.30 4.84
C PHE A 104 27.15 2.89 4.25
N VAL A 105 27.71 2.67 3.06
CA VAL A 105 27.82 1.33 2.47
C VAL A 105 28.63 0.40 3.38
N GLN A 106 29.72 0.88 3.99
CA GLN A 106 30.51 0.08 4.93
C GLN A 106 29.74 -0.18 6.23
N TYR A 107 29.01 0.81 6.72
CA TYR A 107 28.13 0.65 7.87
C TYR A 107 27.04 -0.41 7.62
N ALA A 108 26.37 -0.36 6.47
CA ALA A 108 25.35 -1.34 6.11
C ALA A 108 25.91 -2.77 6.08
N ARG A 109 27.13 -2.96 5.55
CA ARG A 109 27.82 -4.26 5.58
C ARG A 109 28.18 -4.69 6.99
N TYR A 110 28.63 -3.76 7.83
CA TYR A 110 28.90 -4.02 9.24
C TYR A 110 27.63 -4.51 9.96
N CYS A 111 26.49 -3.86 9.73
CA CYS A 111 25.20 -4.24 10.33
C CYS A 111 24.60 -5.55 9.76
N ALA A 112 25.00 -5.94 8.55
CA ALA A 112 24.57 -7.20 7.94
C ALA A 112 25.25 -8.44 8.54
N VAL A 113 26.29 -8.27 9.37
CA VAL A 113 27.03 -9.37 10.01
C VAL A 113 26.48 -9.59 11.45
N PRO A 114 25.88 -10.75 11.75
CA PRO A 114 25.21 -10.99 13.04
C PRO A 114 26.14 -10.95 14.27
N SER A 115 27.43 -11.21 14.08
CA SER A 115 28.42 -11.28 15.17
C SER A 115 28.96 -9.92 15.60
N ASN A 116 28.62 -8.85 14.90
CA ASN A 116 29.13 -7.51 15.18
C ASN A 116 28.32 -6.85 16.30
N ASP A 117 29.00 -6.05 17.13
CA ASP A 117 28.36 -5.24 18.15
C ASP A 117 27.42 -4.23 17.49
N GLN A 118 26.23 -4.05 18.06
CA GLN A 118 25.28 -3.08 17.56
C GLN A 118 25.78 -1.67 17.83
N ILE A 119 26.05 -0.92 16.75
CA ILE A 119 26.49 0.47 16.79
C ILE A 119 25.54 1.31 15.94
N GLU A 120 25.14 2.47 16.47
CA GLU A 120 24.31 3.41 15.72
C GLU A 120 25.11 4.13 14.63
N TRP A 121 24.42 4.64 13.62
CA TRP A 121 25.07 5.29 12.47
C TRP A 121 25.97 6.45 12.89
N GLU A 122 25.51 7.34 13.75
CA GLU A 122 26.30 8.53 14.12
C GLU A 122 27.58 8.14 14.88
N GLU A 123 27.48 7.10 15.73
CA GLU A 123 28.63 6.55 16.44
C GLU A 123 29.63 5.89 15.47
N TYR A 124 29.14 5.12 14.51
CA TYR A 124 29.99 4.55 13.46
C TYR A 124 30.64 5.65 12.61
N ALA A 125 29.87 6.68 12.25
CA ALA A 125 30.33 7.79 11.43
C ALA A 125 31.52 8.51 12.09
N VAL A 126 31.42 8.79 13.40
CA VAL A 126 32.46 9.50 14.16
C VAL A 126 33.62 8.58 14.55
N LYS A 127 33.35 7.45 15.21
CA LYS A 127 34.40 6.63 15.85
C LYS A 127 35.11 5.71 14.86
N THR A 128 34.37 5.14 13.91
CA THR A 128 34.88 4.10 13.01
C THR A 128 35.28 4.68 11.66
N SER A 129 34.37 5.38 10.98
CA SER A 129 34.63 5.92 9.64
C SER A 129 35.38 7.25 9.64
N ARG A 130 35.40 7.96 10.79
CA ARG A 130 35.98 9.31 10.96
C ARG A 130 35.44 10.33 9.96
N LEU A 131 34.19 10.16 9.54
CA LEU A 131 33.49 11.07 8.63
C LEU A 131 33.31 12.47 9.26
N ALA A 132 33.12 12.51 10.57
CA ALA A 132 32.95 13.73 11.35
C ALA A 132 33.72 13.65 12.67
N ARG A 133 34.08 14.81 13.23
CA ARG A 133 34.77 14.89 14.55
C ARG A 133 33.82 14.80 15.72
N ARG A 134 32.57 15.22 15.54
CA ARG A 134 31.50 15.21 16.55
C ARG A 134 30.23 14.69 15.92
N TYR A 135 29.33 14.15 16.75
CA TYR A 135 28.02 13.65 16.32
C TYR A 135 27.20 14.73 15.57
N ALA A 136 27.22 15.97 16.07
CA ALA A 136 26.50 17.09 15.45
C ALA A 136 27.02 17.49 14.06
N ASP A 137 28.23 17.06 13.69
CA ASP A 137 28.87 17.39 12.41
C ASP A 137 28.69 16.26 11.37
N VAL A 138 27.95 15.19 11.70
CA VAL A 138 27.69 14.09 10.76
C VAL A 138 26.80 14.60 9.63
N PRO A 139 27.27 14.62 8.37
CA PRO A 139 26.48 15.13 7.27
C PRO A 139 25.28 14.21 6.98
N PRO A 140 24.12 14.78 6.58
CA PRO A 140 22.95 13.99 6.23
C PRO A 140 23.21 13.18 4.95
N LEU A 141 22.67 11.96 4.91
CA LEU A 141 22.71 11.12 3.73
C LEU A 141 21.70 11.60 2.68
N PRO A 142 22.10 11.78 1.42
CA PRO A 142 21.16 12.14 0.38
C PRO A 142 20.28 10.93 0.03
N LEU A 143 18.96 11.12 0.07
CA LEU A 143 17.97 10.06 -0.12
C LEU A 143 18.13 9.32 -1.45
N HIS A 144 18.46 10.05 -2.52
CA HIS A 144 18.63 9.48 -3.87
C HIS A 144 19.82 8.49 -3.96
N LEU A 145 20.80 8.57 -3.04
CA LEU A 145 21.92 7.61 -3.04
C LEU A 145 21.57 6.34 -2.26
N LEU A 146 20.75 6.42 -1.22
CA LEU A 146 20.35 5.26 -0.40
C LEU A 146 19.84 4.11 -1.28
N PHE A 147 18.92 4.43 -2.18
CA PHE A 147 18.21 3.44 -2.98
C PHE A 147 18.97 3.05 -4.25
N SER A 148 20.13 3.64 -4.52
CA SER A 148 20.95 3.27 -5.67
C SER A 148 21.46 1.82 -5.62
N ARG A 149 21.49 1.13 -4.47
CA ARG A 149 21.78 -0.31 -4.39
C ARG A 149 20.93 -1.05 -3.36
N ALA A 150 19.89 -0.38 -2.85
CA ALA A 150 19.06 -0.95 -1.81
C ALA A 150 18.04 -1.94 -2.39
N ILE A 151 17.93 -3.09 -1.74
CA ILE A 151 16.78 -3.97 -1.84
C ILE A 151 15.99 -3.79 -0.53
N VAL A 152 14.86 -3.11 -0.63
CA VAL A 152 13.97 -2.86 0.51
C VAL A 152 12.87 -3.91 0.49
N HIS A 153 12.86 -4.80 1.49
CA HIS A 153 11.85 -5.84 1.58
C HIS A 153 10.50 -5.27 2.01
N HIS A 154 10.47 -4.46 3.07
CA HIS A 154 9.24 -3.81 3.53
C HIS A 154 9.41 -2.29 3.55
N PHE A 155 8.76 -1.62 2.61
CA PHE A 155 8.72 -0.17 2.50
C PHE A 155 7.41 0.37 3.08
N TYR A 156 7.51 1.28 4.05
CA TYR A 156 6.35 1.90 4.67
C TYR A 156 6.47 3.42 4.60
N PHE A 157 5.51 4.06 3.95
CA PHE A 157 5.45 5.51 3.80
C PHE A 157 4.08 6.04 4.18
N VAL A 158 4.05 6.89 5.20
CA VAL A 158 2.88 7.68 5.57
C VAL A 158 3.09 9.07 5.04
N PHE A 159 2.14 9.58 4.28
CA PHE A 159 2.16 10.93 3.77
C PHE A 159 0.90 11.68 4.18
N CYS A 160 1.08 12.96 4.46
CA CYS A 160 0.04 13.89 4.87
C CYS A 160 -0.10 15.06 3.88
N ASP A 161 0.77 15.10 2.87
CA ASP A 161 0.96 16.19 1.93
C ASP A 161 1.36 15.65 0.55
N SER A 162 0.65 16.06 -0.51
CA SER A 162 0.76 15.52 -1.86
C SER A 162 2.03 16.02 -2.53
N ASP A 163 2.37 17.30 -2.35
CA ASP A 163 3.63 17.87 -2.85
C ASP A 163 4.82 17.13 -2.25
N TRP A 164 4.76 16.83 -0.94
CA TRP A 164 5.78 16.03 -0.29
C TRP A 164 5.77 14.57 -0.73
N PHE A 165 4.59 13.96 -0.87
CA PHE A 165 4.44 12.60 -1.39
C PHE A 165 5.17 12.49 -2.73
N TRP A 166 4.90 13.39 -3.67
CA TRP A 166 5.56 13.41 -4.97
C TRP A 166 7.04 13.77 -4.88
N THR A 167 7.44 14.65 -3.97
CA THR A 167 8.87 14.94 -3.75
C THR A 167 9.64 13.67 -3.37
N VAL A 168 9.09 12.86 -2.45
CA VAL A 168 9.70 11.58 -2.06
C VAL A 168 9.62 10.59 -3.22
N ILE A 169 8.44 10.35 -3.80
CA ILE A 169 8.27 9.38 -4.90
C ILE A 169 9.17 9.71 -6.09
N ASN A 170 9.22 10.96 -6.54
CA ASN A 170 10.12 11.39 -7.63
C ASN A 170 11.59 11.19 -7.24
N GLY A 171 11.94 11.45 -5.99
CA GLY A 171 13.27 11.15 -5.45
C GLY A 171 13.60 9.66 -5.49
N LEU A 172 12.63 8.78 -5.18
CA LEU A 172 12.76 7.32 -5.24
C LEU A 172 12.82 6.81 -6.68
N GLU A 173 12.05 7.36 -7.60
CA GLU A 173 12.02 6.95 -9.00
C GLU A 173 13.30 7.28 -9.76
N GLN A 174 13.97 8.35 -9.37
CA GLN A 174 15.32 8.66 -9.84
C GLN A 174 16.34 7.58 -9.43
N THR A 175 16.00 6.77 -8.42
CA THR A 175 16.82 5.65 -7.97
C THR A 175 16.35 4.36 -8.64
N ARG A 176 17.29 3.55 -9.11
CA ARG A 176 16.98 2.20 -9.64
C ARG A 176 16.89 1.16 -8.52
N GLY A 177 16.38 1.57 -7.36
CA GLY A 177 16.22 0.72 -6.19
C GLY A 177 15.14 -0.33 -6.39
N SER A 178 15.23 -1.43 -5.65
CA SER A 178 14.20 -2.47 -5.65
C SER A 178 13.39 -2.42 -4.36
N PHE A 179 12.06 -2.41 -4.50
CA PHE A 179 11.10 -2.45 -3.40
C PHE A 179 10.22 -3.69 -3.58
N LYS A 180 10.23 -4.60 -2.59
CA LYS A 180 9.46 -5.84 -2.65
C LYS A 180 8.02 -5.62 -2.20
N ASP A 181 7.84 -5.22 -0.94
CA ASP A 181 6.52 -4.97 -0.36
C ASP A 181 6.35 -3.47 -0.09
N LYS A 182 5.48 -2.81 -0.85
CA LYS A 182 5.17 -1.38 -0.71
C LYS A 182 3.86 -1.18 0.04
N HIS A 183 3.97 -0.51 1.18
CA HIS A 183 2.84 -0.07 1.99
C HIS A 183 2.81 1.46 2.03
N LEU A 184 1.82 2.02 1.36
CA LEU A 184 1.55 3.45 1.33
C LEU A 184 0.34 3.78 2.21
N VAL A 185 0.44 4.85 3.00
CA VAL A 185 -0.64 5.31 3.87
C VAL A 185 -0.88 6.79 3.61
N CYS A 186 -2.05 7.11 3.07
CA CYS A 186 -2.53 8.48 2.99
C CYS A 186 -3.21 8.85 4.32
N SER A 187 -2.68 9.85 5.02
CA SER A 187 -3.26 10.33 6.27
C SER A 187 -4.43 11.29 6.03
N ASP A 188 -5.13 11.55 7.12
CA ASP A 188 -6.34 12.34 7.34
C ASP A 188 -6.37 13.78 6.79
N ARG A 189 -5.28 14.32 6.23
CA ARG A 189 -5.18 15.75 5.92
C ARG A 189 -5.38 16.11 4.46
N GLU A 190 -5.38 15.16 3.53
CA GLU A 190 -5.37 15.51 2.11
C GLU A 190 -6.28 14.73 1.17
N VAL A 191 -6.67 15.48 0.14
CA VAL A 191 -7.45 15.06 -1.02
C VAL A 191 -6.49 15.05 -2.21
N LEU A 192 -6.30 13.88 -2.83
CA LEU A 192 -5.57 13.79 -4.09
C LEU A 192 -6.28 14.62 -5.18
N THR A 193 -5.51 15.36 -5.95
CA THR A 193 -5.97 16.16 -7.08
C THR A 193 -6.08 15.32 -8.36
N PHE A 194 -6.71 15.86 -9.41
CA PHE A 194 -6.72 15.24 -10.73
C PHE A 194 -5.29 15.04 -11.29
N GLU A 195 -4.40 16.01 -11.02
CA GLU A 195 -3.00 15.95 -11.44
C GLU A 195 -2.26 14.79 -10.76
N ASP A 196 -2.55 14.54 -9.48
CA ASP A 196 -2.00 13.41 -8.74
C ASP A 196 -2.39 12.08 -9.38
N LEU A 197 -3.64 11.93 -9.83
CA LEU A 197 -4.08 10.70 -10.49
C LEU A 197 -3.33 10.42 -11.79
N ASP A 198 -3.07 11.47 -12.58
CA ASP A 198 -2.31 11.33 -13.81
C ASP A 198 -0.85 10.98 -13.52
N GLN A 199 -0.26 11.54 -12.45
CA GLN A 199 1.06 11.14 -11.98
C GLN A 199 1.10 9.67 -11.50
N ILE A 200 0.09 9.20 -10.76
CA ILE A 200 0.03 7.79 -10.30
C ILE A 200 -0.02 6.84 -11.52
N LYS A 201 -0.74 7.20 -12.60
CA LYS A 201 -0.82 6.36 -13.80
C LYS A 201 0.53 6.15 -14.49
N ILE A 202 1.38 7.18 -14.51
CA ILE A 202 2.66 7.15 -15.23
C ILE A 202 3.83 6.73 -14.34
N SER A 203 3.70 6.86 -13.02
CA SER A 203 4.74 6.55 -12.03
C SER A 203 5.15 5.07 -12.06
N PRO A 204 6.42 4.75 -12.37
CA PRO A 204 6.95 3.40 -12.22
C PRO A 204 6.91 2.90 -10.76
N PHE A 205 7.11 3.79 -9.79
CA PHE A 205 7.05 3.39 -8.37
C PHE A 205 5.65 2.97 -7.95
N MET A 206 4.60 3.58 -8.50
CA MET A 206 3.22 3.22 -8.21
C MET A 206 2.76 1.91 -8.89
N GLN A 207 3.59 1.31 -9.75
CA GLN A 207 3.31 -0.02 -10.30
C GLN A 207 3.49 -1.10 -9.23
N LYS A 208 2.49 -1.96 -9.02
CA LYS A 208 2.53 -3.06 -8.02
C LYS A 208 2.71 -2.55 -6.58
N VAL A 209 1.83 -1.68 -6.12
CA VAL A 209 1.74 -1.36 -4.68
C VAL A 209 1.01 -2.51 -3.97
N ASP A 210 1.61 -3.10 -2.94
CA ASP A 210 1.04 -4.26 -2.24
C ASP A 210 -0.09 -3.89 -1.29
N LYS A 211 0.07 -2.77 -0.58
CA LYS A 211 -0.94 -2.25 0.34
C LYS A 211 -1.06 -0.74 0.23
N PHE A 212 -2.29 -0.27 0.04
CA PHE A 212 -2.62 1.15 0.06
C PHE A 212 -3.68 1.37 1.14
N GLU A 213 -3.31 2.11 2.19
CA GLU A 213 -4.21 2.49 3.26
C GLU A 213 -4.60 3.95 3.12
N TRP A 214 -5.86 4.24 3.37
CA TRP A 214 -6.39 5.58 3.39
C TRP A 214 -7.19 5.77 4.66
N ALA A 215 -6.65 6.56 5.58
CA ALA A 215 -7.32 6.90 6.82
C ALA A 215 -7.95 8.28 6.68
N LEU A 216 -9.28 8.35 6.65
CA LEU A 216 -10.01 9.59 6.40
C LEU A 216 -10.89 9.96 7.58
N ASN A 217 -10.95 11.26 7.84
CA ASN A 217 -11.85 11.88 8.81
C ASN A 217 -12.89 12.81 8.14
N TYR A 218 -13.03 12.74 6.81
CA TYR A 218 -13.92 13.61 6.02
C TYR A 218 -14.85 12.80 5.12
N ASP A 219 -16.06 13.31 4.91
CA ASP A 219 -17.17 12.60 4.25
C ASP A 219 -16.99 12.39 2.73
N ASP A 220 -16.15 13.19 2.08
CA ASP A 220 -15.93 13.11 0.64
C ASP A 220 -14.50 12.70 0.33
N ILE A 221 -14.38 11.63 -0.45
CA ILE A 221 -13.16 11.31 -1.16
C ILE A 221 -13.40 11.64 -2.63
N PRO A 222 -12.87 12.76 -3.13
CA PRO A 222 -12.86 13.03 -4.55
C PRO A 222 -12.20 11.86 -5.28
N MET A 223 -12.86 11.37 -6.33
CA MET A 223 -12.25 10.51 -7.34
C MET A 223 -11.89 9.07 -6.91
N VAL A 224 -12.49 8.54 -5.84
CA VAL A 224 -12.39 7.11 -5.47
C VAL A 224 -12.71 6.20 -6.64
N ASP A 225 -13.78 6.54 -7.35
CA ASP A 225 -14.29 5.79 -8.48
C ASP A 225 -13.20 5.66 -9.56
N ASP A 226 -12.46 6.73 -9.83
CA ASP A 226 -11.36 6.74 -10.80
C ASP A 226 -10.18 5.91 -10.29
N LEU A 227 -9.74 6.11 -9.04
CA LEU A 227 -8.62 5.37 -8.43
C LEU A 227 -8.83 3.85 -8.46
N PHE A 228 -10.05 3.43 -8.12
CA PHE A 228 -10.43 2.02 -8.11
C PHE A 228 -10.35 1.38 -9.50
N THR A 229 -10.51 2.15 -10.58
CA THR A 229 -10.43 1.62 -11.94
C THR A 229 -8.99 1.53 -12.48
N LEU A 230 -8.00 2.10 -11.79
CA LEU A 230 -6.62 2.12 -12.29
C LEU A 230 -5.97 0.75 -12.24
N SER A 231 -5.49 0.29 -13.40
CA SER A 231 -4.93 -1.06 -13.57
C SER A 231 -3.69 -1.35 -12.71
N GLN A 232 -2.91 -0.33 -12.33
CA GLN A 232 -1.73 -0.50 -11.46
C GLN A 232 -2.08 -1.04 -10.07
N PHE A 233 -3.33 -0.84 -9.62
CA PHE A 233 -3.78 -1.29 -8.31
C PHE A 233 -4.45 -2.67 -8.34
N ARG A 234 -4.37 -3.39 -9.47
CA ARG A 234 -5.04 -4.68 -9.65
C ARG A 234 -4.67 -5.72 -8.59
N HIS A 235 -3.43 -5.67 -8.11
CA HIS A 235 -2.88 -6.59 -7.11
C HIS A 235 -2.73 -5.94 -5.72
N THR A 236 -3.34 -4.77 -5.53
CA THR A 236 -3.20 -4.00 -4.30
C THR A 236 -4.25 -4.40 -3.28
N ASN A 237 -3.83 -4.49 -2.02
CA ASN A 237 -4.72 -4.59 -0.87
C ASN A 237 -5.10 -3.19 -0.40
N TRP A 238 -6.35 -2.79 -0.62
CA TRP A 238 -6.87 -1.52 -0.13
C TRP A 238 -7.39 -1.63 1.30
N MET A 239 -7.10 -0.62 2.09
CA MET A 239 -7.68 -0.45 3.42
C MET A 239 -8.20 0.98 3.56
N LEU A 240 -9.49 1.13 3.73
CA LEU A 240 -10.17 2.42 3.78
C LEU A 240 -10.82 2.56 5.14
N TYR A 241 -10.68 3.73 5.76
CA TYR A 241 -11.28 4.03 7.05
C TYR A 241 -12.17 5.27 6.95
N GLY A 242 -13.35 5.23 7.60
CA GLY A 242 -14.20 6.41 7.76
C GLY A 242 -14.78 6.97 6.45
N ILE A 243 -15.12 6.11 5.49
CA ILE A 243 -15.55 6.52 4.13
C ILE A 243 -17.08 6.59 4.00
N SER A 244 -17.60 7.74 3.61
CA SER A 244 -19.05 7.96 3.34
C SER A 244 -19.37 8.03 1.84
N TYR A 245 -18.44 8.54 1.03
CA TYR A 245 -18.58 8.70 -0.43
C TYR A 245 -17.86 7.59 -1.23
N GLY A 246 -18.27 7.30 -2.46
CA GLY A 246 -17.55 6.37 -3.37
C GLY A 246 -17.68 4.88 -3.05
N LEU A 247 -18.26 4.49 -1.90
CA LEU A 247 -18.48 3.07 -1.54
C LEU A 247 -19.30 2.29 -2.57
N THR A 248 -20.13 2.99 -3.35
CA THR A 248 -20.92 2.37 -4.41
C THR A 248 -20.08 1.94 -5.61
N ALA A 249 -18.86 2.44 -5.75
CA ALA A 249 -17.92 2.03 -6.79
C ALA A 249 -17.02 0.86 -6.38
N VAL A 250 -16.99 0.50 -5.08
CA VAL A 250 -16.23 -0.67 -4.57
C VAL A 250 -16.44 -1.94 -5.40
N PRO A 251 -17.67 -2.30 -5.83
CA PRO A 251 -17.88 -3.48 -6.67
C PRO A 251 -17.11 -3.49 -7.99
N PHE A 252 -16.76 -2.31 -8.51
CA PHE A 252 -16.06 -2.13 -9.78
C PHE A 252 -14.55 -1.93 -9.61
N ALA A 253 -14.05 -1.93 -8.38
CA ALA A 253 -12.63 -1.73 -8.11
C ALA A 253 -11.79 -2.87 -8.66
N THR A 254 -10.64 -2.51 -9.25
CA THR A 254 -9.72 -3.43 -9.91
C THR A 254 -8.85 -4.23 -8.93
N SER A 255 -8.83 -3.84 -7.66
CA SER A 255 -7.98 -4.41 -6.62
C SER A 255 -8.25 -5.87 -6.29
N GLU A 256 -7.27 -6.56 -5.74
CA GLU A 256 -7.40 -7.98 -5.35
C GLU A 256 -8.26 -8.12 -4.09
N LYS A 257 -8.03 -7.21 -3.14
CA LYS A 257 -8.73 -7.16 -1.87
C LYS A 257 -8.94 -5.70 -1.48
N LEU A 258 -10.10 -5.43 -0.90
CA LEU A 258 -10.38 -4.13 -0.29
C LEU A 258 -11.15 -4.35 1.00
N THR A 259 -10.65 -3.67 2.02
CA THR A 259 -11.28 -3.62 3.33
C THR A 259 -11.73 -2.21 3.61
N VAL A 260 -12.99 -2.06 3.99
CA VAL A 260 -13.53 -0.81 4.54
C VAL A 260 -13.78 -1.04 6.01
N ASP A 261 -13.24 -0.18 6.85
CA ASP A 261 -13.43 -0.19 8.30
C ASP A 261 -14.05 1.13 8.71
N THR A 262 -15.34 1.09 9.07
CA THR A 262 -16.21 2.24 9.35
C THR A 262 -16.52 3.14 8.14
N GLY A 263 -17.68 3.83 8.21
CA GLY A 263 -18.21 4.65 7.13
C GLY A 263 -19.71 4.51 6.97
N ASN A 264 -20.31 5.24 6.02
CA ASN A 264 -21.75 5.32 5.86
C ASN A 264 -22.16 5.02 4.41
N SER A 265 -23.10 4.10 4.17
CA SER A 265 -23.63 3.86 2.83
C SER A 265 -24.92 3.05 2.82
N SER A 266 -25.73 3.24 1.77
CA SER A 266 -26.91 2.41 1.56
C SER A 266 -26.51 0.98 1.15
N LEU A 267 -26.75 0.01 2.04
CA LEU A 267 -26.53 -1.42 1.82
C LEU A 267 -27.25 -1.89 0.55
N THR A 268 -28.50 -1.47 0.34
CA THR A 268 -29.25 -1.88 -0.85
C THR A 268 -28.61 -1.39 -2.14
N ARG A 269 -28.00 -0.20 -2.14
CA ARG A 269 -27.26 0.34 -3.30
C ARG A 269 -25.96 -0.42 -3.53
N ILE A 270 -25.22 -0.74 -2.46
CA ILE A 270 -24.02 -1.57 -2.55
C ILE A 270 -24.34 -2.95 -3.15
N ILE A 271 -25.36 -3.64 -2.63
CA ILE A 271 -25.76 -4.96 -3.15
C ILE A 271 -26.22 -4.88 -4.61
N LYS A 272 -27.03 -3.88 -4.97
CA LYS A 272 -27.42 -3.64 -6.38
C LYS A 272 -26.20 -3.51 -7.29
N ASN A 273 -25.16 -2.81 -6.86
CA ASN A 273 -23.96 -2.63 -7.65
C ASN A 273 -23.11 -3.91 -7.72
N PHE A 274 -23.01 -4.69 -6.64
CA PHE A 274 -22.39 -6.03 -6.70
C PHE A 274 -23.12 -6.99 -7.64
N MET A 275 -24.45 -6.90 -7.76
CA MET A 275 -25.21 -7.70 -8.73
C MET A 275 -24.96 -7.27 -10.19
N ARG A 276 -24.49 -6.03 -10.41
CA ARG A 276 -24.18 -5.48 -11.74
C ARG A 276 -22.70 -5.56 -12.11
N ALA A 277 -21.84 -5.65 -11.11
CA ALA A 277 -20.40 -5.71 -11.31
C ALA A 277 -20.01 -7.00 -12.06
N PRO A 278 -18.93 -6.97 -12.85
CA PRO A 278 -18.40 -8.18 -13.45
C PRO A 278 -18.04 -9.20 -12.35
N VAL A 279 -18.14 -10.49 -12.65
CA VAL A 279 -17.92 -11.51 -11.63
C VAL A 279 -16.42 -11.55 -11.28
N HIS A 280 -16.10 -11.46 -9.98
CA HIS A 280 -14.74 -11.20 -9.54
C HIS A 280 -14.25 -12.26 -8.54
N LYS A 281 -13.05 -12.82 -8.78
CA LYS A 281 -12.29 -13.66 -7.82
C LYS A 281 -11.68 -12.84 -6.66
N ARG A 282 -12.34 -11.75 -6.25
CA ARG A 282 -11.79 -10.72 -5.37
C ARG A 282 -12.45 -10.78 -4.00
N LYS A 283 -11.74 -10.30 -2.98
CA LYS A 283 -12.23 -10.32 -1.60
C LYS A 283 -12.58 -8.93 -1.11
N TRP A 284 -13.86 -8.70 -0.85
CA TRP A 284 -14.37 -7.45 -0.30
C TRP A 284 -14.77 -7.65 1.16
N THR A 285 -14.41 -6.72 2.03
CA THR A 285 -14.78 -6.78 3.45
C THR A 285 -15.10 -5.40 3.96
N LEU A 286 -16.37 -5.11 4.18
CA LEU A 286 -16.87 -3.85 4.70
C LEU A 286 -17.36 -4.09 6.12
N LYS A 287 -16.82 -3.38 7.10
CA LYS A 287 -17.08 -3.61 8.53
C LYS A 287 -17.56 -2.35 9.20
N GLY A 288 -18.56 -2.51 10.07
CA GLY A 288 -19.08 -1.45 10.92
C GLY A 288 -19.56 -0.24 10.11
N LEU A 289 -20.24 -0.49 8.98
CA LEU A 289 -20.83 0.59 8.19
C LEU A 289 -22.22 0.93 8.70
N ASP A 290 -22.56 2.21 8.73
CA ASP A 290 -23.93 2.67 8.99
C ASP A 290 -24.73 2.73 7.67
N ASN A 291 -26.00 2.32 7.74
CA ASN A 291 -26.90 2.26 6.61
C ASN A 291 -27.65 3.59 6.46
N ASP A 292 -27.07 4.49 5.66
CA ASP A 292 -27.63 5.82 5.43
C ASP A 292 -27.94 6.07 3.94
N HIS A 293 -29.03 6.80 3.68
CA HIS A 293 -29.33 7.36 2.37
C HIS A 293 -29.40 8.88 2.48
N LYS A 294 -28.38 9.61 1.97
CA LYS A 294 -28.34 11.09 2.01
C LYS A 294 -28.58 11.68 3.42
N CYS A 295 -27.93 11.12 4.44
CA CYS A 295 -27.98 11.58 5.83
C CYS A 295 -29.35 11.42 6.53
N SER A 296 -30.28 10.62 5.97
CA SER A 296 -31.42 10.11 6.73
C SER A 296 -31.22 8.64 7.06
N TYR A 297 -31.34 8.32 8.35
CA TYR A 297 -31.25 6.98 8.92
C TYR A 297 -32.26 6.06 8.24
N GLU A 298 -31.77 5.02 7.56
CA GLU A 298 -32.63 3.98 7.00
C GLU A 298 -32.20 2.65 7.60
N PRO A 299 -33.02 2.01 8.44
CA PRO A 299 -32.71 0.65 8.85
C PRO A 299 -32.80 -0.32 7.66
N TRP A 300 -32.13 -1.47 7.75
CA TRP A 300 -32.24 -2.55 6.76
C TRP A 300 -32.68 -3.87 7.41
N SER A 301 -33.32 -4.73 6.61
CA SER A 301 -33.61 -6.12 6.96
C SER A 301 -33.03 -7.13 5.96
N PHE A 302 -32.88 -8.39 6.38
CA PHE A 302 -32.41 -9.46 5.49
C PHE A 302 -33.38 -9.70 4.32
N GLU A 303 -34.69 -9.54 4.54
CA GLU A 303 -35.71 -9.72 3.50
C GLU A 303 -35.58 -8.68 2.38
N GLU A 304 -35.28 -7.42 2.73
CA GLU A 304 -35.06 -6.35 1.76
C GLU A 304 -33.86 -6.63 0.86
N VAL A 305 -32.75 -7.08 1.46
CA VAL A 305 -31.54 -7.45 0.71
C VAL A 305 -31.82 -8.64 -0.20
N GLU A 306 -32.51 -9.66 0.30
CA GLU A 306 -32.88 -10.82 -0.50
C GLU A 306 -33.80 -10.44 -1.68
N LYS A 307 -34.74 -9.51 -1.45
CA LYS A 307 -35.59 -8.96 -2.52
C LYS A 307 -34.77 -8.23 -3.59
N VAL A 308 -33.68 -7.53 -3.21
CA VAL A 308 -32.75 -6.91 -4.15
C VAL A 308 -32.02 -7.97 -4.99
N ILE A 309 -31.48 -9.00 -4.36
CA ILE A 309 -30.80 -10.11 -5.05
C ILE A 309 -31.76 -10.78 -6.02
N ARG A 310 -32.96 -11.16 -5.57
CA ARG A 310 -33.99 -11.79 -6.41
C ARG A 310 -34.37 -10.92 -7.61
N LYS A 311 -34.53 -9.60 -7.43
CA LYS A 311 -34.85 -8.65 -8.50
C LYS A 311 -33.75 -8.51 -9.56
N SER A 312 -32.50 -8.85 -9.23
CA SER A 312 -31.40 -8.82 -10.20
C SER A 312 -31.49 -9.95 -11.24
N GLY A 313 -32.32 -10.97 -10.99
CA GLY A 313 -32.48 -12.11 -11.91
C GLY A 313 -31.39 -13.17 -11.80
N VAL A 314 -30.42 -13.02 -10.88
CA VAL A 314 -29.40 -14.04 -10.63
C VAL A 314 -29.99 -15.26 -9.93
N HIS A 315 -29.46 -16.44 -10.23
CA HIS A 315 -29.74 -17.62 -9.44
C HIS A 315 -28.96 -17.54 -8.11
N TYR A 316 -29.65 -17.73 -6.99
CA TYR A 316 -29.04 -17.68 -5.66
C TYR A 316 -29.65 -18.70 -4.70
N GLU A 317 -28.88 -19.05 -3.67
CA GLU A 317 -29.29 -19.90 -2.56
C GLU A 317 -28.87 -19.26 -1.22
N CYS A 318 -29.72 -19.33 -0.19
CA CYS A 318 -29.33 -18.99 1.17
C CYS A 318 -28.69 -20.23 1.82
N VAL A 319 -27.36 -20.22 1.98
CA VAL A 319 -26.59 -21.42 2.39
C VAL A 319 -26.31 -21.47 3.89
N GLU A 320 -26.40 -20.35 4.60
CA GLU A 320 -26.12 -20.28 6.03
C GLU A 320 -26.94 -19.16 6.68
N THR A 321 -27.56 -19.42 7.82
CA THR A 321 -28.14 -18.39 8.69
C THR A 321 -27.73 -18.65 10.13
N THR A 322 -27.07 -17.67 10.75
CA THR A 322 -26.66 -17.74 12.15
C THR A 322 -27.64 -16.95 12.99
N HIS A 323 -28.10 -17.51 14.10
CA HIS A 323 -29.10 -16.89 14.98
C HIS A 323 -28.52 -16.61 16.36
N ARG A 324 -28.99 -15.53 17.00
CA ARG A 324 -28.81 -15.33 18.44
C ARG A 324 -29.93 -16.07 19.18
N PRO A 325 -29.62 -16.90 20.18
CA PRO A 325 -30.66 -17.42 21.06
C PRO A 325 -31.28 -16.25 21.83
N VAL A 326 -32.59 -16.08 21.71
CA VAL A 326 -33.36 -15.14 22.53
C VAL A 326 -33.94 -15.96 23.68
N THR A 327 -33.54 -15.66 24.91
CA THR A 327 -34.23 -16.19 26.10
C THR A 327 -35.54 -15.45 26.27
N ARG A 328 -36.61 -15.92 25.62
CA ARG A 328 -37.98 -15.52 25.96
C ARG A 328 -38.55 -16.49 27.00
N SER A 329 -39.23 -15.94 28.01
CA SER A 329 -39.91 -16.67 29.08
C SER A 329 -41.16 -17.45 28.63
N SER A 330 -41.46 -17.49 27.32
CA SER A 330 -42.59 -18.22 26.74
C SER A 330 -42.21 -18.96 25.46
N GLY A 331 -41.80 -20.23 25.62
CA GLY A 331 -42.11 -21.37 24.75
C GLY A 331 -41.81 -21.39 23.24
N SER A 332 -41.42 -20.29 22.59
CA SER A 332 -41.08 -20.27 21.16
C SER A 332 -39.76 -19.55 20.93
N SER A 333 -38.74 -20.32 20.54
CA SER A 333 -37.42 -19.82 20.20
C SER A 333 -37.34 -19.50 18.71
N SER A 334 -37.98 -18.41 18.27
CA SER A 334 -37.59 -17.79 17.00
C SER A 334 -36.36 -16.92 17.28
N GLY A 335 -35.16 -17.48 17.10
CA GLY A 335 -33.92 -16.73 17.28
C GLY A 335 -33.82 -15.57 16.29
N ILE A 336 -33.19 -14.46 16.69
CA ILE A 336 -32.95 -13.32 15.80
C ILE A 336 -31.79 -13.66 14.87
N ALA A 337 -31.98 -13.57 13.56
CA ALA A 337 -30.90 -13.77 12.60
C ALA A 337 -29.82 -12.70 12.79
N LEU A 338 -28.57 -13.13 13.00
CA LEU A 338 -27.39 -12.28 13.14
C LEU A 338 -26.61 -12.15 11.83
N SER A 339 -26.58 -13.22 11.04
CA SER A 339 -25.93 -13.24 9.74
C SER A 339 -26.61 -14.19 8.78
N LYS A 340 -26.61 -13.82 7.49
CA LYS A 340 -27.00 -14.69 6.38
C LYS A 340 -25.89 -14.71 5.34
N THR A 341 -25.69 -15.89 4.75
CA THR A 341 -24.78 -16.08 3.61
C THR A 341 -25.60 -16.49 2.39
N PHE A 342 -25.58 -15.63 1.36
CA PHE A 342 -26.21 -15.91 0.07
C PHE A 342 -25.12 -16.37 -0.92
N ARG A 343 -25.29 -17.54 -1.51
CA ARG A 343 -24.46 -18.03 -2.61
C ARG A 343 -25.07 -17.60 -3.93
N ILE A 344 -24.28 -16.92 -4.76
CA ILE A 344 -24.68 -16.43 -6.07
C ILE A 344 -24.03 -17.30 -7.14
N PHE A 345 -24.84 -17.79 -8.07
CA PHE A 345 -24.39 -18.61 -9.18
C PHE A 345 -24.37 -17.76 -10.46
N SER A 346 -23.18 -17.58 -11.02
CA SER A 346 -23.00 -17.00 -12.34
C SER A 346 -22.40 -18.04 -13.30
N PRO A 347 -22.53 -17.86 -14.63
CA PRO A 347 -21.96 -18.79 -15.60
C PRO A 347 -20.44 -18.99 -15.45
N GLU A 348 -19.73 -17.97 -14.98
CA GLU A 348 -18.27 -17.94 -14.93
C GLU A 348 -17.70 -18.28 -13.56
N LEU A 349 -18.44 -18.00 -12.47
CA LEU A 349 -17.96 -18.18 -11.10
C LEU A 349 -19.13 -18.22 -10.09
N THR A 350 -19.00 -19.07 -9.08
CA THR A 350 -19.85 -19.06 -7.88
C THR A 350 -19.16 -18.27 -6.77
N TRP A 351 -19.89 -17.39 -6.10
CA TRP A 351 -19.35 -16.52 -5.06
C TRP A 351 -20.38 -16.29 -3.95
N ASN A 352 -19.94 -15.78 -2.79
CA ASN A 352 -20.81 -15.62 -1.61
C ASN A 352 -20.92 -14.17 -1.16
N ILE A 353 -22.10 -13.81 -0.66
CA ILE A 353 -22.40 -12.59 0.07
C ILE A 353 -22.70 -12.97 1.50
N LYS A 354 -21.79 -12.68 2.42
CA LYS A 354 -22.04 -12.81 3.85
C LYS A 354 -22.38 -11.44 4.43
N LEU A 355 -23.61 -11.31 4.90
CA LEU A 355 -24.13 -10.12 5.54
C LEU A 355 -24.33 -10.41 7.03
N SER A 356 -23.86 -9.53 7.90
CA SER A 356 -24.08 -9.66 9.34
C SER A 356 -24.36 -8.32 10.01
N ARG A 357 -25.10 -8.39 11.12
CA ARG A 357 -25.30 -7.24 12.01
C ARG A 357 -24.00 -6.96 12.78
N PRO A 358 -23.62 -5.69 13.01
CA PRO A 358 -22.53 -5.34 13.92
C PRO A 358 -22.81 -5.90 15.32
N HIS A 359 -21.76 -6.15 16.11
CA HIS A 359 -21.91 -6.64 17.48
C HIS A 359 -22.49 -5.54 18.40
N SER A 360 -23.79 -5.27 18.33
CA SER A 360 -24.47 -4.45 19.32
C SER A 360 -24.95 -5.33 20.48
N ARG A 361 -24.46 -5.01 21.70
CA ARG A 361 -24.86 -5.68 22.94
C ARG A 361 -26.37 -5.50 23.23
N THR A 362 -26.95 -4.44 22.70
CA THR A 362 -28.35 -4.03 22.74
C THR A 362 -28.94 -4.10 21.34
N LEU A 363 -29.33 -5.29 20.90
CA LEU A 363 -30.39 -5.42 19.90
C LEU A 363 -31.64 -5.69 20.72
N ASP A 364 -32.32 -4.60 21.10
CA ASP A 364 -33.76 -4.70 21.36
C ASP A 364 -34.40 -5.33 20.11
N ASP A 365 -35.55 -5.98 20.25
CA ASP A 365 -36.26 -6.87 19.30
C ASP A 365 -36.59 -6.25 17.91
N ILE A 366 -35.63 -5.60 17.25
CA ILE A 366 -35.77 -4.81 16.03
C ILE A 366 -35.18 -5.65 14.88
N GLU A 367 -36.05 -5.99 13.91
CA GLU A 367 -35.67 -6.65 12.65
C GLU A 367 -34.77 -5.76 11.77
N GLU A 368 -34.89 -4.46 12.01
CA GLU A 368 -34.25 -3.33 11.37
C GLU A 368 -32.92 -2.97 12.08
N CYS A 369 -31.80 -3.09 11.36
CA CYS A 369 -30.47 -2.79 11.90
C CYS A 369 -29.90 -1.53 11.25
N PRO A 370 -29.30 -0.61 12.02
CA PRO A 370 -28.77 0.63 11.45
C PRO A 370 -27.36 0.49 10.89
N GLY A 371 -26.63 -0.55 11.27
CA GLY A 371 -25.32 -0.84 10.72
C GLY A 371 -25.23 -2.22 10.10
N PHE A 372 -24.19 -2.48 9.33
CA PHE A 372 -23.94 -3.77 8.69
C PHE A 372 -22.45 -4.08 8.54
N ASN A 373 -22.15 -5.39 8.46
CA ASN A 373 -20.91 -5.90 7.90
C ASN A 373 -21.23 -6.71 6.65
N LEU A 374 -20.42 -6.54 5.62
CA LEU A 374 -20.57 -7.21 4.34
C LEU A 374 -19.24 -7.84 3.94
N ALA A 375 -19.24 -9.13 3.63
CA ALA A 375 -18.09 -9.82 3.05
C ALA A 375 -18.49 -10.51 1.75
N ILE A 376 -17.63 -10.37 0.74
CA ILE A 376 -17.78 -10.99 -0.58
C ILE A 376 -16.54 -11.84 -0.85
N PHE A 377 -16.72 -13.12 -1.17
CA PHE A 377 -15.62 -14.08 -1.34
C PHE A 377 -15.98 -15.33 -2.13
#